data_AF-A2EV46-F1
#
_entry.id   AF-A2EV46-F1
#
_cell.length_a   1.000
_cell.length_b   1.000
_cell.length_c   1.000
_cell.angle_alpha   90.00
_cell.angle_beta   90.00
_cell.angle_gamma   90.00
#
_symmetry.space_group_name_H-M   'P 1'
#
loop_
_entity.id
_entity.type
_entity.pdbx_description
1 polymer ?
#
loop_
_entity_poly.entity_id
_entity_poly.type
_entity_poly.pdbx_seq_one_letter_code
_entity_poly.pdbx_strand_id
1 'polypeptide(L)'
;MSNQDNHPNKFIELRSRCKYYIDACNALYQLKTEKEEELNSIYKMIKTELIDSMIWHPYDIIRDILNFIPFNNRYLKSYLFLIKQIYDDYQVRDILNVLTVPKFLFYKEYGIKLNKSDNFENTKFENLDIHEEDTIYRAIMYNDLKRFISFTEREGFDKDQKLKSQLYPYSYNEYSFLELCCYHGAVDCFKFLRTKFNSKITETCLRFSFLGGNPEIMSECLKYQKPDEACMGYAIISHNIDFVTFLMNEHNIKIDLEYCGKYKNLESFLVYFDQTNDINKCFVQSVMFNISSLCEYFLSHGANINEKYNEKTALFYAAEFNSKETAKLLISKGANINEKYYGETLLCYAAEYNIGCPKVRLAQRSI
;
A
#
# COMPACT_ATOMS: atom_id res chain seq x y z
N MET A 1 -28.68 -5.31 34.22
CA MET A 1 -27.84 -6.50 33.96
C MET A 1 -27.90 -6.78 32.47
N SER A 2 -27.08 -6.06 31.70
CA SER A 2 -26.85 -6.36 30.29
C SER A 2 -25.65 -7.32 30.24
N ASN A 3 -25.83 -8.47 29.60
CA ASN A 3 -24.76 -9.44 29.35
C ASN A 3 -23.59 -8.73 28.66
N GLN A 4 -22.54 -8.43 29.43
CA GLN A 4 -21.20 -8.29 28.88
C GLN A 4 -20.78 -9.70 28.49
N ASP A 5 -21.09 -10.09 27.25
CA ASP A 5 -20.52 -11.28 26.67
C ASP A 5 -19.00 -11.12 26.64
N ASN A 6 -18.37 -11.96 27.45
CA ASN A 6 -16.95 -12.10 27.64
C ASN A 6 -16.36 -12.76 26.38
N HIS A 7 -16.46 -12.11 25.22
CA HIS A 7 -15.70 -12.51 24.05
C HIS A 7 -14.23 -12.14 24.30
N PRO A 8 -13.27 -13.08 24.27
CA PRO A 8 -11.89 -12.69 24.05
C PRO A 8 -11.90 -11.84 22.77
N ASN A 9 -11.39 -10.61 22.86
CA ASN A 9 -11.47 -9.63 21.79
C ASN A 9 -10.92 -10.26 20.50
N LYS A 10 -11.80 -10.62 19.55
CA LYS A 10 -11.49 -11.38 18.32
C LYS A 10 -10.37 -10.69 17.54
N PHE A 11 -10.35 -9.36 17.57
CA PHE A 11 -9.27 -8.55 17.03
C PHE A 11 -7.92 -8.91 17.65
N ILE A 12 -7.80 -8.94 18.98
CA ILE A 12 -6.55 -9.26 19.69
C ILE A 12 -6.08 -10.67 19.34
N GLU A 13 -7.00 -11.63 19.30
CA GLU A 13 -6.69 -13.01 18.94
C GLU A 13 -6.14 -13.13 17.52
N LEU A 14 -6.87 -12.60 16.52
CA LEU A 14 -6.46 -12.67 15.11
C LEU A 14 -5.19 -11.87 14.83
N ARG A 15 -5.05 -10.70 15.46
CA ARG A 15 -3.84 -9.87 15.38
C ARG A 15 -2.63 -10.61 15.95
N SER A 16 -2.81 -11.33 17.07
CA SER A 16 -1.73 -12.14 17.65
C SER A 16 -1.33 -13.29 16.73
N ARG A 17 -2.31 -13.99 16.13
CA ARG A 17 -2.05 -15.07 15.16
C ARG A 17 -1.30 -14.59 13.91
N CYS A 18 -1.54 -13.36 13.48
CA CYS A 18 -0.92 -12.78 12.28
C CYS A 18 0.20 -11.78 12.59
N LYS A 19 0.72 -11.77 13.82
CA LYS A 19 1.64 -10.74 14.30
C LYS A 19 2.84 -10.52 13.40
N TYR A 20 3.57 -11.60 13.06
CA TYR A 20 4.80 -11.49 12.28
C TYR A 20 4.55 -10.94 10.87
N TYR A 21 3.43 -11.31 10.26
CA TYR A 21 2.99 -10.73 8.98
C TYR A 21 2.73 -9.22 9.11
N ILE A 22 1.98 -8.82 10.14
CA ILE A 22 1.63 -7.41 10.39
C ILE A 22 2.91 -6.59 10.65
N ASP A 23 3.80 -7.10 11.50
CA ASP A 23 5.06 -6.42 11.86
C ASP A 23 5.96 -6.24 10.62
N ALA A 24 6.09 -7.28 9.78
CA ALA A 24 6.88 -7.20 8.55
C ALA A 24 6.29 -6.22 7.52
N CYS A 25 4.95 -6.22 7.34
CA CYS A 25 4.29 -5.26 6.46
C CYS A 25 4.44 -3.83 7.00
N ASN A 26 4.21 -3.62 8.30
CA ASN A 26 4.35 -2.29 8.91
C ASN A 26 5.78 -1.76 8.75
N ALA A 27 6.81 -2.59 8.91
CA ALA A 27 8.19 -2.17 8.70
C ALA A 27 8.50 -1.73 7.25
N LEU A 28 7.83 -2.34 6.27
CA LEU A 28 7.99 -1.98 4.85
C LEU A 28 7.19 -0.72 4.49
N TYR A 29 5.91 -0.69 4.84
CA TYR A 29 4.98 0.38 4.44
C TYR A 29 5.15 1.65 5.28
N GLN A 30 5.63 1.54 6.52
CA GLN A 30 5.99 2.68 7.38
C GLN A 30 7.50 2.94 7.44
N LEU A 31 8.24 2.59 6.38
CA LEU A 31 9.69 2.76 6.34
C LEU A 31 10.08 4.21 6.68
N LYS A 32 10.97 4.36 7.66
CA LYS A 32 11.39 5.68 8.19
C LYS A 32 12.91 5.86 8.30
N THR A 33 13.68 4.98 7.68
CA THR A 33 15.15 4.94 7.82
C THR A 33 15.87 4.92 6.49
N GLU A 34 17.06 5.52 6.48
CA GLU A 34 18.04 5.49 5.39
C GLU A 34 19.31 4.74 5.82
N LYS A 35 19.38 4.26 7.07
CA LYS A 35 20.55 3.56 7.59
C LYS A 35 20.60 2.12 7.11
N GLU A 36 21.71 1.73 6.51
CA GLU A 36 21.91 0.41 5.94
C GLU A 36 21.69 -0.74 6.94
N GLU A 37 22.17 -0.61 8.18
CA GLU A 37 21.99 -1.63 9.23
C GLU A 37 20.50 -1.89 9.54
N GLU A 38 19.71 -0.83 9.64
CA GLU A 38 18.27 -0.93 9.89
C GLU A 38 17.55 -1.51 8.67
N LEU A 39 17.94 -1.13 7.45
CA LEU A 39 17.40 -1.69 6.21
C LEU A 39 17.72 -3.19 6.06
N ASN A 40 18.91 -3.62 6.45
CA ASN A 40 19.28 -5.03 6.46
C ASN A 40 18.43 -5.83 7.45
N SER A 41 18.10 -5.25 8.62
CA SER A 41 17.18 -5.85 9.59
C SER A 41 15.76 -6.00 9.02
N ILE A 42 15.25 -4.94 8.37
CA ILE A 42 13.94 -4.97 7.69
C ILE A 42 13.93 -6.02 6.59
N TYR A 43 14.98 -6.08 5.76
CA TYR A 43 15.10 -7.10 4.72
C TYR A 43 15.07 -8.52 5.30
N LYS A 44 15.82 -8.78 6.37
CA LYS A 44 15.84 -10.09 7.04
C LYS A 44 14.45 -10.49 7.53
N MET A 45 13.71 -9.55 8.11
CA MET A 45 12.34 -9.78 8.55
C MET A 45 11.39 -10.08 7.37
N ILE A 46 11.46 -9.30 6.28
CA ILE A 46 10.68 -9.56 5.05
C ILE A 46 11.00 -10.96 4.51
N LYS A 47 12.29 -11.32 4.45
CA LYS A 47 12.74 -12.62 3.96
C LYS A 47 12.17 -13.77 4.79
N THR A 48 12.37 -13.75 6.11
CA THR A 48 11.91 -14.83 6.98
C THR A 48 10.39 -14.90 7.08
N GLU A 49 9.73 -13.77 7.31
CA GLU A 49 8.29 -13.76 7.64
C GLU A 49 7.38 -13.77 6.43
N LEU A 50 7.84 -13.28 5.26
CA LEU A 50 7.00 -13.16 4.06
C LEU A 50 7.45 -14.09 2.93
N ILE A 51 8.75 -14.19 2.64
CA ILE A 51 9.24 -14.99 1.51
C ILE A 51 9.40 -16.46 1.89
N ASP A 52 10.17 -16.77 2.94
CA ASP A 52 10.48 -18.13 3.35
C ASP A 52 9.24 -18.87 3.89
N SER A 53 8.27 -18.12 4.42
CA SER A 53 6.95 -18.59 4.84
C SER A 53 5.99 -18.87 3.66
N MET A 54 6.41 -18.59 2.42
CA MET A 54 5.62 -18.75 1.19
C MET A 54 4.35 -17.87 1.15
N ILE A 55 4.31 -16.82 1.96
CA ILE A 55 3.21 -15.85 1.95
C ILE A 55 3.32 -14.97 0.70
N TRP A 56 4.49 -14.40 0.42
CA TRP A 56 4.75 -13.56 -0.75
C TRP A 56 5.83 -14.16 -1.66
N HIS A 57 5.62 -14.02 -2.97
CA HIS A 57 6.65 -14.32 -3.95
C HIS A 57 7.58 -13.10 -4.10
N PRO A 58 8.91 -13.26 -4.21
CA PRO A 58 9.86 -12.14 -4.39
C PRO A 58 9.47 -11.15 -5.50
N TYR A 59 8.90 -11.68 -6.60
CA TYR A 59 8.31 -10.88 -7.68
C TYR A 59 7.25 -9.88 -7.20
N ASP A 60 6.29 -10.36 -6.41
CA ASP A 60 5.18 -9.54 -5.93
C ASP A 60 5.69 -8.48 -4.96
N ILE A 61 6.70 -8.80 -4.14
CA ILE A 61 7.31 -7.82 -3.22
C ILE A 61 7.95 -6.68 -3.99
N ILE A 62 8.79 -6.97 -4.99
CA ILE A 62 9.44 -5.92 -5.79
C ILE A 62 8.38 -5.08 -6.52
N ARG A 63 7.36 -5.73 -7.12
CA ARG A 63 6.26 -5.04 -7.79
C ARG A 63 5.53 -4.09 -6.82
N ASP A 64 5.18 -4.58 -5.64
CA ASP A 64 4.41 -3.83 -4.65
C ASP A 64 5.26 -2.66 -4.09
N ILE A 65 6.56 -2.86 -3.82
CA ILE A 65 7.47 -1.77 -3.42
C ILE A 65 7.54 -0.69 -4.49
N LEU A 66 7.73 -1.06 -5.77
CA LEU A 66 7.81 -0.10 -6.87
C LEU A 66 6.54 0.75 -7.01
N ASN A 67 5.37 0.13 -6.81
CA ASN A 67 4.08 0.80 -6.85
C ASN A 67 3.78 1.60 -5.58
N PHE A 68 4.43 1.27 -4.45
CA PHE A 68 4.26 1.97 -3.18
C PHE A 68 5.13 3.22 -3.07
N ILE A 69 6.29 3.28 -3.73
CA ILE A 69 7.22 4.42 -3.67
C ILE A 69 6.54 5.80 -3.76
N PRO A 70 5.55 6.06 -4.64
CA PRO A 70 4.90 7.37 -4.70
C PRO A 70 4.12 7.76 -3.45
N PHE A 71 3.80 6.82 -2.57
CA PHE A 71 3.08 7.06 -1.32
C PHE A 71 4.03 7.29 -0.12
N ASN A 72 5.33 7.02 -0.27
CA ASN A 72 6.35 7.31 0.72
C ASN A 72 7.70 7.65 0.06
N ASN A 73 7.69 8.63 -0.86
CA ASN A 73 8.84 8.88 -1.74
C ASN A 73 10.07 9.44 -1.01
N ARG A 74 9.92 9.96 0.22
CA ARG A 74 11.05 10.41 1.06
C ARG A 74 12.12 9.32 1.17
N TYR A 75 11.72 8.07 1.31
CA TYR A 75 12.62 6.92 1.49
C TYR A 75 12.85 6.14 0.19
N LEU A 76 12.74 6.81 -0.97
CA LEU A 76 12.98 6.21 -2.29
C LEU A 76 14.25 5.34 -2.32
N LYS A 77 15.40 5.90 -1.90
CA LYS A 77 16.68 5.17 -1.91
C LYS A 77 16.64 3.91 -1.06
N SER A 78 16.01 3.98 0.11
CA SER A 78 15.81 2.83 1.00
C SER A 78 14.95 1.74 0.35
N TYR A 79 13.89 2.11 -0.37
CA TYR A 79 13.08 1.16 -1.14
C TYR A 79 13.88 0.52 -2.28
N LEU A 80 14.66 1.30 -3.02
CA LEU A 80 15.53 0.77 -4.07
C LEU A 80 16.58 -0.20 -3.51
N PHE A 81 17.13 0.09 -2.32
CA PHE A 81 18.02 -0.81 -1.60
C PHE A 81 17.33 -2.14 -1.24
N LEU A 82 16.12 -2.11 -0.69
CA LEU A 82 15.37 -3.33 -0.37
C LEU A 82 15.06 -4.15 -1.64
N ILE A 83 14.69 -3.50 -2.75
CA ILE A 83 14.52 -4.17 -4.04
C ILE A 83 15.82 -4.83 -4.49
N LYS A 84 16.97 -4.16 -4.32
CA LYS A 84 18.28 -4.69 -4.69
C LYS A 84 18.62 -5.96 -3.91
N GLN A 85 18.38 -5.97 -2.60
CA GLN A 85 18.60 -7.14 -1.74
C GLN A 85 17.76 -8.34 -2.20
N ILE A 86 16.46 -8.12 -2.46
CA ILE A 86 15.57 -9.18 -2.98
C ILE A 86 16.04 -9.64 -4.37
N TYR A 87 16.45 -8.72 -5.24
CA TYR A 87 16.97 -9.07 -6.56
C TYR A 87 18.24 -9.93 -6.47
N ASP A 88 19.16 -9.60 -5.57
CA ASP A 88 20.41 -10.34 -5.43
C ASP A 88 20.18 -11.78 -4.96
N ASP A 89 19.29 -11.97 -3.99
CA ASP A 89 18.99 -13.29 -3.44
C ASP A 89 18.15 -14.16 -4.39
N TYR A 90 17.23 -13.56 -5.18
CA TYR A 90 16.22 -14.31 -5.93
C TYR A 90 16.27 -14.13 -7.45
N GLN A 91 17.09 -13.21 -7.96
CA GLN A 91 17.32 -12.95 -9.40
C GLN A 91 16.02 -12.73 -10.20
N VAL A 92 15.05 -12.02 -9.59
CA VAL A 92 13.72 -11.76 -10.15
C VAL A 92 13.82 -10.92 -11.44
N ARG A 93 13.11 -11.34 -12.50
CA ARG A 93 13.08 -10.64 -13.79
C ARG A 93 11.67 -10.54 -14.36
N ASP A 94 11.55 -9.73 -15.40
CA ASP A 94 10.35 -9.56 -16.21
C ASP A 94 9.16 -9.06 -15.36
N ILE A 95 9.44 -8.08 -14.49
CA ILE A 95 8.45 -7.42 -13.63
C ILE A 95 7.55 -6.53 -14.48
N LEU A 96 6.25 -6.80 -14.43
CA LEU A 96 5.19 -6.14 -15.19
C LEU A 96 4.28 -5.36 -14.25
N ASN A 97 3.45 -4.48 -14.81
CA ASN A 97 2.45 -3.70 -14.07
C ASN A 97 3.04 -2.85 -12.92
N VAL A 98 4.18 -2.20 -13.20
CA VAL A 98 4.87 -1.30 -12.27
C VAL A 98 5.02 0.10 -12.87
N LEU A 99 5.06 1.10 -11.99
CA LEU A 99 5.31 2.49 -12.37
C LEU A 99 6.67 2.66 -13.05
N THR A 100 6.68 3.40 -14.17
CA THR A 100 7.86 3.58 -15.01
C THR A 100 9.01 4.30 -14.30
N VAL A 101 8.72 5.36 -13.54
CA VAL A 101 9.76 6.18 -12.88
C VAL A 101 10.49 5.43 -11.77
N PRO A 102 9.83 4.80 -10.77
CA PRO A 102 10.52 3.98 -9.78
C PRO A 102 11.41 2.90 -10.40
N LYS A 103 10.92 2.23 -11.46
CA LYS A 103 11.68 1.21 -12.19
C LYS A 103 12.89 1.81 -12.92
N PHE A 104 12.74 2.98 -13.54
CA PHE A 104 13.84 3.72 -14.15
C PHE A 104 14.89 4.14 -13.12
N LEU A 105 14.46 4.62 -11.94
CA LEU A 105 15.38 5.05 -10.88
C LEU A 105 16.17 3.86 -10.32
N PHE A 106 15.55 2.69 -10.18
CA PHE A 106 16.27 1.46 -9.86
C PHE A 106 17.35 1.13 -10.90
N TYR A 107 17.02 1.22 -12.19
CA TYR A 107 17.98 1.01 -13.28
C TYR A 107 19.10 2.06 -13.25
N LYS A 108 18.78 3.32 -13.01
CA LYS A 108 19.76 4.42 -12.92
C LYS A 108 20.75 4.20 -11.78
N GLU A 109 20.27 3.72 -10.63
CA GLU A 109 21.09 3.49 -9.44
C GLU A 109 21.99 2.25 -9.57
N TYR A 110 21.46 1.13 -10.09
CA TYR A 110 22.17 -0.17 -10.04
C TYR A 110 22.55 -0.75 -11.41
N GLY A 111 22.15 -0.14 -12.52
CA GLY A 111 22.37 -0.66 -13.87
C GLY A 111 21.56 -1.93 -14.21
N ILE A 112 20.56 -2.28 -13.40
CA ILE A 112 19.79 -3.52 -13.52
C ILE A 112 18.42 -3.21 -14.14
N LYS A 113 18.09 -3.89 -15.25
CA LYS A 113 16.74 -3.86 -15.84
C LYS A 113 15.87 -4.96 -15.20
N LEU A 114 14.82 -4.54 -14.50
CA LEU A 114 13.84 -5.46 -13.91
C LEU A 114 12.91 -6.08 -14.96
N ASN A 115 12.84 -5.51 -16.17
CA ASN A 115 12.17 -6.10 -17.31
C ASN A 115 13.02 -5.94 -18.58
N LYS A 116 13.18 -7.01 -19.35
CA LYS A 116 14.02 -7.01 -20.56
C LYS A 116 13.51 -6.07 -21.64
N SER A 117 12.20 -5.84 -21.71
CA SER A 117 11.61 -4.92 -22.71
C SER A 117 11.81 -3.45 -22.37
N ASP A 118 12.39 -3.12 -21.21
CA ASP A 118 12.56 -1.73 -20.80
C ASP A 118 13.57 -0.99 -21.67
N ASN A 119 13.09 0.07 -22.31
CA ASN A 119 13.90 1.01 -23.07
C ASN A 119 13.87 2.40 -22.42
N PHE A 120 14.88 2.66 -21.59
CA PHE A 120 15.03 3.95 -20.89
C PHE A 120 15.90 4.96 -21.66
N GLU A 121 16.55 4.56 -22.76
CA GLU A 121 17.55 5.39 -23.46
C GLU A 121 16.96 6.65 -24.09
N ASN A 122 15.65 6.66 -24.38
CA ASN A 122 14.94 7.77 -25.02
C ASN A 122 13.84 8.41 -24.17
N THR A 123 13.69 8.01 -22.90
CA THR A 123 12.61 8.53 -22.06
C THR A 123 13.10 9.67 -21.19
N LYS A 124 12.59 10.89 -21.43
CA LYS A 124 12.79 12.02 -20.52
C LYS A 124 11.73 11.99 -19.43
N PHE A 125 12.16 12.04 -18.18
CA PHE A 125 11.28 12.17 -17.03
C PHE A 125 11.44 13.57 -16.44
N GLU A 126 10.32 14.23 -16.17
CA GLU A 126 10.29 15.57 -15.58
C GLU A 126 10.37 15.48 -14.05
N ASN A 127 11.02 16.47 -13.43
CA ASN A 127 11.04 16.69 -11.97
C ASN A 127 11.48 15.46 -11.14
N LEU A 128 12.58 14.82 -11.57
CA LEU A 128 13.25 13.75 -10.79
C LEU A 128 14.25 14.30 -9.76
N ASP A 129 14.57 15.59 -9.86
CA ASP A 129 15.47 16.36 -9.01
C ASP A 129 14.85 16.75 -7.66
N ILE A 130 13.59 16.38 -7.39
CA ILE A 130 12.90 16.70 -6.12
C ILE A 130 13.62 16.20 -4.85
N HIS A 131 14.54 15.23 -5.01
CA HIS A 131 15.39 14.69 -3.94
C HIS A 131 16.78 15.34 -3.86
N GLU A 132 17.14 16.21 -4.81
CA GLU A 132 18.41 16.94 -4.80
C GLU A 132 18.47 17.94 -3.65
N GLU A 133 19.67 18.12 -3.09
CA GLU A 133 19.85 18.86 -1.84
C GLU A 133 19.31 20.29 -1.92
N ASP A 134 19.54 21.00 -3.03
CA ASP A 134 19.17 22.41 -3.19
C ASP A 134 17.83 22.65 -3.88
N THR A 135 16.80 21.93 -3.44
CA THR A 135 15.42 22.18 -3.90
C THR A 135 14.50 22.59 -2.76
N ILE A 136 13.52 23.45 -3.09
CA ILE A 136 12.43 23.80 -2.18
C ILE A 136 11.60 22.56 -1.79
N TYR A 137 11.50 21.60 -2.69
CA TYR A 137 10.80 20.33 -2.47
C TYR A 137 11.48 19.48 -1.41
N ARG A 138 12.81 19.42 -1.40
CA ARG A 138 13.56 18.74 -0.34
C ARG A 138 13.44 19.46 1.00
N ALA A 139 13.39 20.79 1.00
CA ALA A 139 13.12 21.55 2.22
C ALA A 139 11.75 21.17 2.83
N ILE A 140 10.69 21.08 2.00
CA ILE A 140 9.39 20.55 2.43
C ILE A 140 9.52 19.10 2.91
N MET A 141 10.16 18.23 2.13
CA MET A 141 10.28 16.79 2.39
C MET A 141 10.85 16.47 3.78
N TYR A 142 11.80 17.27 4.26
CA TYR A 142 12.41 17.11 5.59
C TYR A 142 11.94 18.16 6.60
N ASN A 143 10.88 18.93 6.29
CA ASN A 143 10.35 20.00 7.14
C ASN A 143 11.41 21.02 7.58
N ASP A 144 12.37 21.34 6.71
CA ASP A 144 13.43 22.33 6.95
C ASP A 144 12.89 23.74 6.69
N LEU A 145 12.26 24.33 7.71
CA LEU A 145 11.67 25.66 7.63
C LEU A 145 12.69 26.73 7.24
N LYS A 146 13.92 26.66 7.77
CA LYS A 146 14.93 27.70 7.52
C LYS A 146 15.30 27.74 6.04
N ARG A 147 15.55 26.58 5.45
CA ARG A 147 15.85 26.47 4.01
C ARG A 147 14.63 26.80 3.17
N PHE A 148 13.44 26.39 3.59
CA PHE A 148 12.20 26.73 2.90
C PHE A 148 12.01 28.26 2.80
N ILE A 149 12.19 28.98 3.91
CA ILE A 149 12.10 30.45 3.95
C ILE A 149 13.09 31.09 2.97
N SER A 150 14.34 30.63 2.94
CA SER A 150 15.36 31.20 2.05
C SER A 150 15.02 31.04 0.57
N PHE A 151 14.29 29.99 0.18
CA PHE A 151 13.74 29.88 -1.19
C PHE A 151 12.62 30.88 -1.44
N THR A 152 11.73 31.11 -0.46
CA THR A 152 10.60 32.04 -0.62
C THR A 152 11.00 33.51 -0.69
N GLU A 153 12.23 33.84 -0.32
CA GLU A 153 12.80 35.19 -0.35
C GLU A 153 13.60 35.48 -1.63
N ARG A 154 13.80 34.47 -2.50
CA ARG A 154 14.49 34.65 -3.78
C ARG A 154 13.64 35.51 -4.73
N GLU A 155 14.32 36.33 -5.52
CA GLU A 155 13.66 37.08 -6.61
C GLU A 155 13.00 36.11 -7.60
N GLY A 156 11.76 36.38 -7.97
CA GLY A 156 10.99 35.51 -8.87
C GLY A 156 10.31 34.30 -8.21
N PHE A 157 10.31 34.19 -6.87
CA PHE A 157 9.55 33.13 -6.20
C PHE A 157 8.04 33.22 -6.51
N ASP A 158 7.50 32.14 -7.04
CA ASP A 158 6.06 31.97 -7.29
C ASP A 158 5.44 31.09 -6.18
N LYS A 159 4.62 31.70 -5.33
CA LYS A 159 3.91 31.01 -4.24
C LYS A 159 2.86 30.02 -4.74
N ASP A 160 2.37 30.21 -5.96
CA ASP A 160 1.31 29.41 -6.59
C ASP A 160 1.89 28.33 -7.52
N GLN A 161 3.22 28.22 -7.58
CA GLN A 161 3.93 27.17 -8.31
C GLN A 161 3.43 25.79 -7.88
N LYS A 162 3.21 24.93 -8.88
CA LYS A 162 2.84 23.53 -8.68
C LYS A 162 3.91 22.59 -9.20
N LEU A 163 3.97 21.41 -8.60
CA LEU A 163 4.85 20.32 -8.97
C LEU A 163 4.06 19.22 -9.68
N LYS A 164 4.45 18.90 -10.90
CA LYS A 164 4.00 17.70 -11.61
C LYS A 164 5.11 16.64 -11.54
N SER A 165 4.89 15.52 -10.86
CA SER A 165 5.92 14.48 -10.77
C SER A 165 5.29 13.10 -10.60
N GLN A 166 5.83 12.12 -11.32
CA GLN A 166 5.39 10.72 -11.23
C GLN A 166 5.89 10.01 -9.96
N LEU A 167 6.62 10.72 -9.10
CA LEU A 167 7.03 10.27 -7.76
C LEU A 167 5.99 10.60 -6.68
N TYR A 168 4.88 11.23 -7.03
CA TYR A 168 3.74 11.44 -6.13
C TYR A 168 2.53 10.61 -6.59
N PRO A 169 1.52 10.42 -5.73
CA PRO A 169 0.28 9.75 -6.12
C PRO A 169 -0.33 10.44 -7.35
N TYR A 170 -1.06 9.72 -8.20
CA TYR A 170 -1.72 10.28 -9.39
C TYR A 170 -0.81 11.14 -10.29
N SER A 171 0.04 10.49 -11.08
CA SER A 171 1.12 11.09 -11.89
C SER A 171 0.73 12.22 -12.88
N TYR A 172 -0.56 12.42 -13.16
CA TYR A 172 -1.05 13.49 -14.02
C TYR A 172 -1.40 14.77 -13.27
N ASN A 173 -1.47 14.72 -11.94
CA ASN A 173 -1.86 15.85 -11.11
C ASN A 173 -0.67 16.77 -10.82
N GLU A 174 -0.97 18.02 -10.53
CA GLU A 174 -0.02 19.03 -10.10
C GLU A 174 -0.31 19.43 -8.65
N TYR A 175 0.74 19.50 -7.84
CA TYR A 175 0.64 19.72 -6.40
C TYR A 175 1.23 21.05 -5.98
N SER A 176 0.46 21.85 -5.24
CA SER A 176 0.93 23.06 -4.58
C SER A 176 1.91 22.74 -3.44
N PHE A 177 2.71 23.73 -3.02
CA PHE A 177 3.59 23.56 -1.85
C PHE A 177 2.83 23.16 -0.58
N LEU A 178 1.60 23.65 -0.39
CA LEU A 178 0.80 23.31 0.79
C LEU A 178 0.36 21.84 0.77
N GLU A 179 -0.05 21.32 -0.39
CA GLU A 179 -0.38 19.91 -0.58
C GLU A 179 0.85 19.02 -0.36
N LEU A 180 2.02 19.43 -0.87
CA LEU A 180 3.28 18.72 -0.61
C LEU A 180 3.65 18.72 0.87
N CYS A 181 3.39 19.81 1.61
CA CYS A 181 3.58 19.82 3.06
C CYS A 181 2.66 18.81 3.75
N CYS A 182 1.41 18.65 3.28
CA CYS A 182 0.49 17.65 3.81
C CYS A 182 0.97 16.23 3.52
N TYR A 183 1.43 15.97 2.30
CA TYR A 183 1.98 14.67 1.88
C TYR A 183 3.19 14.26 2.74
N HIS A 184 4.10 15.19 3.00
CA HIS A 184 5.33 14.93 3.77
C HIS A 184 5.16 15.05 5.29
N GLY A 185 4.01 15.54 5.77
CA GLY A 185 3.85 15.87 7.20
C GLY A 185 4.72 17.06 7.66
N ALA A 186 5.05 17.99 6.75
CA ALA A 186 5.95 19.11 6.98
C ALA A 186 5.23 20.29 7.68
N VAL A 187 5.00 20.14 8.98
CA VAL A 187 4.13 21.02 9.77
C VAL A 187 4.61 22.47 9.83
N ASP A 188 5.92 22.71 9.87
CA ASP A 188 6.47 24.06 10.00
C ASP A 188 6.35 24.82 8.67
N CYS A 189 6.69 24.14 7.57
CA CYS A 189 6.50 24.69 6.22
C CYS A 189 5.02 24.95 5.93
N PHE A 190 4.14 24.03 6.35
CA PHE A 190 2.69 24.19 6.25
C PHE A 190 2.18 25.44 6.99
N LYS A 191 2.55 25.60 8.28
CA LYS A 191 2.16 26.75 9.11
C LYS A 191 2.66 28.06 8.51
N PHE A 192 3.89 28.07 7.99
CA PHE A 192 4.47 29.23 7.33
C PHE A 192 3.69 29.63 6.07
N LEU A 193 3.36 28.67 5.19
CA LEU A 193 2.58 28.93 3.99
C LEU A 193 1.18 29.49 4.31
N ARG A 194 0.51 28.92 5.32
CA ARG A 194 -0.78 29.41 5.81
C ARG A 194 -0.70 30.83 6.36
N THR A 195 0.35 31.15 7.10
CA THR A 195 0.50 32.45 7.77
C THR A 195 0.96 33.55 6.82
N LYS A 196 2.01 33.29 6.03
CA LYS A 196 2.65 34.30 5.17
C LYS A 196 1.88 34.52 3.86
N PHE A 197 1.36 33.46 3.26
CA PHE A 197 0.77 33.52 1.91
C PHE A 197 -0.74 33.27 1.89
N ASN A 198 -1.35 32.95 3.03
CA ASN A 198 -2.76 32.56 3.13
C ASN A 198 -3.11 31.41 2.16
N SER A 199 -2.18 30.47 1.95
CA SER A 199 -2.35 29.36 1.00
C SER A 199 -3.62 28.56 1.32
N LYS A 200 -4.50 28.37 0.34
CA LYS A 200 -5.80 27.72 0.54
C LYS A 200 -5.64 26.23 0.85
N ILE A 201 -6.32 25.73 1.89
CA ILE A 201 -6.44 24.31 2.19
C ILE A 201 -7.40 23.67 1.18
N THR A 202 -6.90 22.75 0.36
CA THR A 202 -7.66 22.00 -0.65
C THR A 202 -8.14 20.67 -0.09
N GLU A 203 -9.03 19.99 -0.81
CA GLU A 203 -9.41 18.60 -0.51
C GLU A 203 -8.18 17.66 -0.55
N THR A 204 -7.26 17.89 -1.49
CA THR A 204 -5.98 17.16 -1.58
C THR A 204 -5.13 17.36 -0.31
N CYS A 205 -5.11 18.56 0.29
CA CYS A 205 -4.44 18.77 1.58
C CYS A 205 -4.98 17.82 2.66
N LEU A 206 -6.32 17.72 2.79
CA LEU A 206 -6.92 16.82 3.76
C LEU A 206 -6.59 15.36 3.45
N ARG A 207 -6.78 14.92 2.20
CA ARG A 207 -6.45 13.54 1.77
C ARG A 207 -4.98 13.18 2.05
N PHE A 208 -4.05 14.04 1.68
CA PHE A 208 -2.62 13.83 1.93
C PHE A 208 -2.23 13.94 3.40
N SER A 209 -2.98 14.65 4.25
CA SER A 209 -2.68 14.70 5.69
C SER A 209 -2.78 13.32 6.36
N PHE A 210 -3.65 12.43 5.85
CA PHE A 210 -3.76 11.04 6.30
C PHE A 210 -2.59 10.15 5.82
N LEU A 211 -1.94 10.53 4.72
CA LEU A 211 -0.74 9.87 4.24
C LEU A 211 0.51 10.36 4.98
N GLY A 212 0.68 11.68 5.14
CA GLY A 212 1.84 12.29 5.78
C GLY A 212 1.95 12.07 7.28
N GLY A 213 0.88 11.59 7.93
CA GLY A 213 0.94 11.10 9.30
C GLY A 213 1.12 12.18 10.36
N ASN A 214 0.85 13.45 10.06
CA ASN A 214 0.99 14.56 11.00
C ASN A 214 -0.40 15.02 11.53
N PRO A 215 -0.77 14.72 12.79
CA PRO A 215 -2.09 15.04 13.33
C PRO A 215 -2.40 16.54 13.39
N GLU A 216 -1.39 17.41 13.51
CA GLU A 216 -1.62 18.87 13.53
C GLU A 216 -2.08 19.37 12.16
N ILE A 217 -1.43 18.92 11.08
CA ILE A 217 -1.83 19.25 9.71
C ILE A 217 -3.24 18.72 9.43
N MET A 218 -3.50 17.46 9.80
CA MET A 218 -4.81 16.82 9.62
C MET A 218 -5.90 17.61 10.35
N SER A 219 -5.69 17.94 11.62
CA SER A 219 -6.65 18.69 12.44
C SER A 219 -6.92 20.09 11.88
N GLU A 220 -5.91 20.76 11.33
CA GLU A 220 -6.11 22.05 10.66
C GLU A 220 -6.90 21.87 9.35
N CYS A 221 -6.62 20.85 8.54
CA CYS A 221 -7.34 20.60 7.30
C CYS A 221 -8.82 20.31 7.52
N LEU A 222 -9.16 19.55 8.57
CA LEU A 222 -10.54 19.20 8.96
C LEU A 222 -11.41 20.42 9.29
N LYS A 223 -10.83 21.57 9.62
CA LYS A 223 -11.60 22.82 9.83
C LYS A 223 -12.21 23.38 8.55
N TYR A 224 -11.68 22.99 7.39
CA TYR A 224 -12.07 23.56 6.08
C TYR A 224 -12.61 22.51 5.11
N GLN A 225 -12.28 21.24 5.31
CA GLN A 225 -12.61 20.15 4.40
C GLN A 225 -13.28 19.00 5.17
N LYS A 226 -14.12 18.23 4.47
CA LYS A 226 -14.75 17.02 5.02
C LYS A 226 -14.02 15.77 4.52
N PRO A 227 -13.75 14.78 5.37
CA PRO A 227 -13.19 13.51 4.94
C PRO A 227 -14.08 12.78 3.93
N ASP A 228 -13.44 12.04 3.04
CA ASP A 228 -14.05 11.23 1.99
C ASP A 228 -13.41 9.82 1.95
N GLU A 229 -13.85 8.98 1.01
CA GLU A 229 -13.32 7.63 0.84
C GLU A 229 -11.82 7.63 0.50
N ALA A 230 -11.32 8.65 -0.19
CA ALA A 230 -9.90 8.79 -0.47
C ALA A 230 -9.07 9.03 0.80
N CYS A 231 -9.60 9.74 1.80
CA CYS A 231 -8.97 9.85 3.11
C CYS A 231 -8.80 8.48 3.77
N MET A 232 -9.81 7.60 3.70
CA MET A 232 -9.71 6.23 4.19
C MET A 232 -8.67 5.43 3.42
N GLY A 233 -8.64 5.54 2.09
CA GLY A 233 -7.62 4.93 1.26
C GLY A 233 -6.21 5.34 1.69
N TYR A 234 -5.95 6.63 1.90
CA TYR A 234 -4.64 7.11 2.36
C TYR A 234 -4.29 6.69 3.79
N ALA A 235 -5.25 6.59 4.71
CA ALA A 235 -5.03 6.06 6.05
C ALA A 235 -4.65 4.57 6.03
N ILE A 236 -5.27 3.78 5.14
CA ILE A 236 -4.92 2.37 4.92
C ILE A 236 -3.52 2.27 4.31
N ILE A 237 -3.22 3.07 3.28
CA ILE A 237 -1.91 3.10 2.60
C ILE A 237 -0.77 3.46 3.57
N SER A 238 -0.99 4.39 4.50
CA SER A 238 0.01 4.81 5.48
C SER A 238 0.21 3.83 6.64
N HIS A 239 -0.58 2.73 6.67
CA HIS A 239 -0.60 1.79 7.78
C HIS A 239 -0.89 2.45 9.14
N ASN A 240 -1.60 3.59 9.17
CA ASN A 240 -1.89 4.30 10.40
C ASN A 240 -3.28 3.89 10.93
N ILE A 241 -3.31 2.93 11.86
CA ILE A 241 -4.56 2.37 12.38
C ILE A 241 -5.38 3.39 13.19
N ASP A 242 -4.72 4.36 13.82
CA ASP A 242 -5.40 5.44 14.55
C ASP A 242 -6.19 6.32 13.59
N PHE A 243 -5.64 6.59 12.41
CA PHE A 243 -6.34 7.33 11.36
C PHE A 243 -7.49 6.53 10.73
N VAL A 244 -7.31 5.23 10.51
CA VAL A 244 -8.36 4.35 10.00
C VAL A 244 -9.53 4.29 10.98
N THR A 245 -9.25 4.06 12.26
CA THR A 245 -10.29 3.99 13.30
C THR A 245 -10.95 5.35 13.54
N PHE A 246 -10.19 6.46 13.50
CA PHE A 246 -10.74 7.82 13.54
C PHE A 246 -11.74 8.08 12.41
N LEU A 247 -11.38 7.80 11.16
CA LEU A 247 -12.26 8.00 10.00
C LEU A 247 -13.51 7.13 10.05
N MET A 248 -13.36 5.89 10.52
CA MET A 248 -14.48 4.97 10.66
C MET A 248 -15.45 5.40 11.77
N ASN A 249 -14.95 5.73 12.96
CA ASN A 249 -15.78 5.98 14.14
C ASN A 249 -16.35 7.40 14.16
N GLU A 250 -15.53 8.41 13.84
CA GLU A 250 -15.92 9.82 13.97
C GLU A 250 -16.57 10.36 12.69
N HIS A 251 -16.27 9.74 11.54
CA HIS A 251 -16.76 10.20 10.23
C HIS A 251 -17.62 9.16 9.49
N ASN A 252 -17.84 7.97 10.06
CA ASN A 252 -18.65 6.90 9.47
C ASN A 252 -18.19 6.48 8.05
N ILE A 253 -16.89 6.61 7.75
CA ILE A 253 -16.33 6.18 6.47
C ILE A 253 -15.98 4.70 6.57
N LYS A 254 -16.51 3.88 5.66
CA LYS A 254 -16.28 2.44 5.67
C LYS A 254 -14.84 2.12 5.28
N ILE A 255 -14.24 1.14 5.95
CA ILE A 255 -12.94 0.58 5.56
C ILE A 255 -13.09 -0.15 4.22
N ASP A 256 -12.24 0.21 3.26
CA ASP A 256 -12.16 -0.43 1.96
C ASP A 256 -11.26 -1.68 2.05
N LEU A 257 -11.88 -2.86 1.99
CA LEU A 257 -11.18 -4.14 2.09
C LEU A 257 -10.25 -4.41 0.90
N GLU A 258 -10.58 -3.91 -0.29
CA GLU A 258 -9.72 -4.06 -1.48
C GLU A 258 -8.43 -3.26 -1.29
N TYR A 259 -8.51 -2.05 -0.73
CA TYR A 259 -7.33 -1.29 -0.32
C TYR A 259 -6.54 -2.01 0.77
N CYS A 260 -7.20 -2.63 1.76
CA CYS A 260 -6.48 -3.43 2.77
C CYS A 260 -5.67 -4.58 2.12
N GLY A 261 -6.25 -5.31 1.16
CA GLY A 261 -5.57 -6.40 0.47
C GLY A 261 -4.48 -5.94 -0.51
N LYS A 262 -4.72 -4.84 -1.23
CA LYS A 262 -3.78 -4.24 -2.19
C LYS A 262 -2.53 -3.69 -1.50
N TYR A 263 -2.73 -2.99 -0.38
CA TYR A 263 -1.64 -2.39 0.41
C TYR A 263 -1.22 -3.24 1.61
N LYS A 264 -1.71 -4.48 1.70
CA LYS A 264 -1.26 -5.47 2.71
C LYS A 264 -1.46 -5.00 4.16
N ASN A 265 -2.42 -4.12 4.38
CA ASN A 265 -2.80 -3.61 5.69
C ASN A 265 -3.83 -4.53 6.34
N LEU A 266 -3.35 -5.66 6.86
CA LEU A 266 -4.18 -6.65 7.54
C LEU A 266 -4.80 -6.08 8.83
N GLU A 267 -4.13 -5.15 9.52
CA GLU A 267 -4.65 -4.58 10.76
C GLU A 267 -5.96 -3.79 10.51
N SER A 268 -6.03 -3.02 9.43
CA SER A 268 -7.28 -2.34 9.02
C SER A 268 -8.38 -3.32 8.62
N PHE A 269 -8.02 -4.42 7.96
CA PHE A 269 -8.96 -5.50 7.68
C PHE A 269 -9.51 -6.14 8.97
N LEU A 270 -8.67 -6.33 9.99
CA LEU A 270 -9.09 -6.87 11.28
C LEU A 270 -10.00 -5.89 12.04
N VAL A 271 -9.75 -4.58 11.94
CA VAL A 271 -10.67 -3.56 12.49
C VAL A 271 -12.04 -3.64 11.80
N TYR A 272 -12.08 -3.78 10.47
CA TYR A 272 -13.34 -3.98 9.76
C TYR A 272 -14.09 -5.22 10.27
N PHE A 273 -13.38 -6.34 10.43
CA PHE A 273 -14.00 -7.58 10.90
C PHE A 273 -14.52 -7.45 12.33
N ASP A 274 -13.76 -6.83 13.23
CA ASP A 274 -14.14 -6.60 14.62
C ASP A 274 -15.46 -5.83 14.74
N GLN A 275 -15.65 -4.80 13.89
CA GLN A 275 -16.84 -3.95 13.91
C GLN A 275 -18.06 -4.57 13.22
N THR A 276 -17.84 -5.32 12.14
CA THR A 276 -18.96 -5.82 11.30
C THR A 276 -19.33 -7.26 11.61
N ASN A 277 -18.38 -8.06 12.10
CA ASN A 277 -18.48 -9.51 12.25
C ASN A 277 -18.97 -10.21 10.96
N ASP A 278 -18.69 -9.63 9.79
CA ASP A 278 -19.09 -10.15 8.48
C ASP A 278 -18.16 -11.28 8.03
N ILE A 279 -18.41 -12.47 8.57
CA ILE A 279 -17.59 -13.68 8.39
C ILE A 279 -17.43 -14.04 6.91
N ASN A 280 -18.52 -13.96 6.13
CA ASN A 280 -18.54 -14.35 4.72
C ASN A 280 -17.73 -13.39 3.86
N LYS A 281 -17.93 -12.08 4.03
CA LYS A 281 -17.15 -11.08 3.29
C LYS A 281 -15.68 -11.10 3.70
N CYS A 282 -15.39 -11.20 5.00
CA CYS A 282 -14.02 -11.30 5.50
C CYS A 282 -13.35 -12.58 5.01
N PHE A 283 -14.04 -13.71 4.93
CA PHE A 283 -13.50 -14.92 4.30
C PHE A 283 -13.05 -14.66 2.86
N VAL A 284 -13.94 -14.16 2.00
CA VAL A 284 -13.62 -13.93 0.58
C VAL A 284 -12.43 -12.97 0.42
N GLN A 285 -12.39 -11.89 1.21
CA GLN A 285 -11.35 -10.86 1.12
C GLN A 285 -10.03 -11.26 1.81
N SER A 286 -10.07 -12.12 2.84
CA SER A 286 -8.87 -12.56 3.57
C SER A 286 -7.84 -13.27 2.69
N VAL A 287 -8.30 -13.81 1.56
CA VAL A 287 -7.47 -14.47 0.57
C VAL A 287 -6.36 -13.57 0.03
N MET A 288 -6.58 -12.26 -0.08
CA MET A 288 -5.61 -11.29 -0.63
C MET A 288 -4.30 -11.19 0.17
N PHE A 289 -4.31 -11.67 1.42
CA PHE A 289 -3.15 -11.70 2.31
C PHE A 289 -2.33 -13.00 2.17
N ASN A 290 -2.87 -14.02 1.49
CA ASN A 290 -2.30 -15.36 1.37
C ASN A 290 -1.97 -16.04 2.72
N ILE A 291 -2.75 -15.75 3.77
CA ILE A 291 -2.59 -16.33 5.10
C ILE A 291 -3.60 -17.46 5.27
N SER A 292 -3.17 -18.70 5.03
CA SER A 292 -4.04 -19.88 5.09
C SER A 292 -4.77 -20.04 6.42
N SER A 293 -4.09 -19.79 7.54
CA SER A 293 -4.67 -19.90 8.89
C SER A 293 -5.78 -18.88 9.15
N LEU A 294 -5.74 -17.71 8.49
CA LEU A 294 -6.80 -16.70 8.55
C LEU A 294 -8.04 -17.16 7.75
N CYS A 295 -7.83 -17.78 6.58
CA CYS A 295 -8.91 -18.37 5.81
C CYS A 295 -9.58 -19.55 6.56
N GLU A 296 -8.78 -20.42 7.17
CA GLU A 296 -9.27 -21.52 8.00
C GLU A 296 -10.06 -21.04 9.22
N TYR A 297 -9.64 -19.91 9.82
CA TYR A 297 -10.40 -19.29 10.88
C TYR A 297 -11.82 -18.97 10.40
N PHE A 298 -11.99 -18.24 9.29
CA PHE A 298 -13.34 -17.89 8.83
C PHE A 298 -14.17 -19.12 8.41
N LEU A 299 -13.56 -20.11 7.76
CA LEU A 299 -14.24 -21.37 7.42
C LEU A 299 -14.72 -22.12 8.67
N SER A 300 -13.89 -22.20 9.72
CA SER A 300 -14.28 -22.85 10.98
C SER A 300 -15.37 -22.09 11.74
N HIS A 301 -15.58 -20.81 11.40
CA HIS A 301 -16.66 -19.97 11.92
C HIS A 301 -17.87 -19.89 10.97
N GLY A 302 -17.98 -20.82 10.01
CA GLY A 302 -19.18 -20.99 9.18
C GLY A 302 -19.20 -20.18 7.89
N ALA A 303 -18.07 -19.62 7.45
CA ALA A 303 -18.00 -19.00 6.13
C ALA A 303 -18.33 -20.00 5.02
N ASN A 304 -19.11 -19.56 4.03
CA ASN A 304 -19.41 -20.34 2.84
C ASN A 304 -18.21 -20.31 1.88
N ILE A 305 -17.64 -21.48 1.57
CA ILE A 305 -16.47 -21.58 0.69
C ILE A 305 -16.69 -21.04 -0.73
N ASN A 306 -17.94 -21.07 -1.20
CA ASN A 306 -18.35 -20.59 -2.52
C ASN A 306 -19.06 -19.23 -2.45
N GLU A 307 -18.92 -18.52 -1.32
CA GLU A 307 -19.46 -17.16 -1.18
C GLU A 307 -18.91 -16.24 -2.28
N LYS A 308 -19.75 -15.31 -2.72
CA LYS A 308 -19.40 -14.31 -3.72
C LYS A 308 -19.38 -12.92 -3.13
N TYR A 309 -18.35 -12.17 -3.45
CA TYR A 309 -18.30 -10.73 -3.21
C TYR A 309 -18.03 -10.04 -4.55
N ASN A 310 -18.92 -9.12 -4.96
CA ASN A 310 -18.89 -8.50 -6.28
C ASN A 310 -18.77 -9.53 -7.41
N GLU A 311 -19.57 -10.60 -7.36
CA GLU A 311 -19.55 -11.76 -8.27
C GLU A 311 -18.26 -12.59 -8.29
N LYS A 312 -17.22 -12.23 -7.51
CA LYS A 312 -15.98 -12.99 -7.37
C LYS A 312 -16.02 -13.92 -6.17
N THR A 313 -15.59 -15.16 -6.34
CA THR A 313 -15.39 -16.10 -5.21
C THR A 313 -14.03 -15.89 -4.55
N ALA A 314 -13.85 -16.47 -3.37
CA ALA A 314 -12.54 -16.56 -2.71
C ALA A 314 -11.45 -17.12 -3.64
N LEU A 315 -11.77 -18.10 -4.49
CA LEU A 315 -10.82 -18.69 -5.43
C LEU A 315 -10.45 -17.74 -6.58
N PHE A 316 -11.38 -16.89 -7.03
CA PHE A 316 -11.09 -15.80 -7.99
C PHE A 316 -10.10 -14.79 -7.41
N TYR A 317 -10.34 -14.33 -6.18
CA TYR A 317 -9.40 -13.45 -5.47
C TYR A 317 -8.02 -14.10 -5.29
N ALA A 318 -7.97 -15.42 -5.03
CA ALA A 318 -6.71 -16.13 -4.88
C ALA A 318 -5.86 -16.10 -6.16
N ALA A 319 -6.51 -16.19 -7.33
CA ALA A 319 -5.83 -16.02 -8.60
C ALA A 319 -5.36 -14.57 -8.76
N GLU A 320 -6.27 -13.59 -8.67
CA GLU A 320 -5.95 -12.16 -8.87
C GLU A 320 -4.78 -11.66 -8.01
N PHE A 321 -4.69 -12.12 -6.75
CA PHE A 321 -3.64 -11.73 -5.81
C PHE A 321 -2.49 -12.73 -5.70
N ASN A 322 -2.37 -13.69 -6.64
CA ASN A 322 -1.33 -14.72 -6.64
C ASN A 322 -1.18 -15.48 -5.30
N SER A 323 -2.29 -15.67 -4.59
CA SER A 323 -2.33 -16.25 -3.23
C SER A 323 -2.34 -17.76 -3.29
N LYS A 324 -1.20 -18.33 -3.70
CA LYS A 324 -1.04 -19.72 -4.12
C LYS A 324 -1.35 -20.73 -3.00
N GLU A 325 -0.90 -20.48 -1.78
CA GLU A 325 -1.11 -21.41 -0.67
C GLU A 325 -2.58 -21.41 -0.24
N THR A 326 -3.21 -20.24 -0.25
CA THR A 326 -4.64 -20.10 0.00
C THR A 326 -5.48 -20.74 -1.12
N ALA A 327 -5.10 -20.60 -2.38
CA ALA A 327 -5.79 -21.26 -3.50
C ALA A 327 -5.78 -22.80 -3.34
N LYS A 328 -4.65 -23.39 -2.93
CA LYS A 328 -4.56 -24.84 -2.65
C LYS A 328 -5.48 -25.25 -1.50
N LEU A 329 -5.52 -24.46 -0.43
CA LEU A 329 -6.41 -24.69 0.70
C LEU A 329 -7.89 -24.65 0.26
N LEU A 330 -8.28 -23.64 -0.52
CA LEU A 330 -9.66 -23.51 -1.01
C LEU A 330 -10.06 -24.72 -1.88
N ILE A 331 -9.20 -25.14 -2.81
CA ILE A 331 -9.45 -26.31 -3.66
C ILE A 331 -9.57 -27.58 -2.80
N SER A 332 -8.67 -27.78 -1.83
CA SER A 332 -8.70 -28.98 -0.96
C SER A 332 -9.92 -29.01 -0.04
N LYS A 333 -10.51 -27.85 0.27
CA LYS A 333 -11.75 -27.70 1.04
C LYS A 333 -13.01 -27.74 0.16
N GLY A 334 -12.88 -27.95 -1.15
CA GLY A 334 -14.02 -28.14 -2.06
C GLY A 334 -14.56 -26.88 -2.73
N ALA A 335 -13.74 -25.83 -2.89
CA ALA A 335 -14.14 -24.63 -3.63
C ALA A 335 -14.47 -24.97 -5.09
N ASN A 336 -15.56 -24.41 -5.62
CA ASN A 336 -16.00 -24.66 -6.98
C ASN A 336 -15.07 -23.96 -7.99
N ILE A 337 -14.29 -24.76 -8.73
CA ILE A 337 -13.34 -24.29 -9.75
C ILE A 337 -14.01 -23.84 -11.05
N ASN A 338 -15.29 -24.19 -11.26
CA ASN A 338 -16.04 -23.91 -12.48
C ASN A 338 -16.94 -22.68 -12.37
N GLU A 339 -16.85 -21.94 -11.26
CA GLU A 339 -17.57 -20.66 -11.12
C GLU A 339 -17.16 -19.68 -12.20
N LYS A 340 -18.15 -18.91 -12.67
CA LYS A 340 -17.96 -17.91 -13.70
C LYS A 340 -18.02 -16.51 -13.10
N TYR A 341 -17.10 -15.66 -13.53
CA TYR A 341 -17.11 -14.22 -13.29
C TYR A 341 -17.42 -13.54 -14.63
N TYR A 342 -18.55 -12.82 -14.71
CA TYR A 342 -19.07 -12.22 -15.97
C TYR A 342 -19.10 -13.19 -17.18
N GLY A 343 -19.32 -14.48 -16.94
CA GLY A 343 -19.39 -15.50 -17.98
C GLY A 343 -18.06 -16.21 -18.27
N GLU A 344 -16.94 -15.70 -17.76
CA GLU A 344 -15.61 -16.30 -17.90
C GLU A 344 -15.26 -17.20 -16.73
N THR A 345 -14.60 -18.32 -17.02
CA THR A 345 -14.10 -19.22 -15.97
C THR A 345 -12.80 -18.67 -15.37
N LEU A 346 -12.50 -19.08 -14.14
CA LEU A 346 -11.21 -18.78 -13.49
C LEU A 346 -9.99 -19.11 -14.37
N LEU A 347 -10.06 -20.21 -15.12
CA LEU A 347 -8.97 -20.64 -16.01
C LEU A 347 -8.77 -19.68 -17.19
N CYS A 348 -9.88 -19.21 -17.78
CA CYS A 348 -9.85 -18.20 -18.85
C CYS A 348 -9.23 -16.90 -18.34
N TYR A 349 -9.72 -16.41 -17.20
CA TYR A 349 -9.21 -15.21 -16.54
C TYR A 349 -7.71 -15.33 -16.21
N ALA A 350 -7.29 -16.43 -15.59
CA ALA A 350 -5.88 -16.62 -15.25
C ALA A 350 -4.95 -16.68 -16.48
N ALA A 351 -5.44 -17.23 -17.59
CA ALA A 351 -4.68 -17.30 -18.85
C ALA A 351 -4.59 -15.94 -19.56
N GLU A 352 -5.67 -15.15 -19.54
CA GLU A 352 -5.72 -13.83 -20.17
C GLU A 352 -4.85 -12.80 -19.43
N TYR A 353 -4.87 -12.82 -18.10
CA TYR A 353 -4.14 -11.85 -17.28
C TYR A 353 -2.74 -12.32 -16.86
N ASN A 354 -2.23 -13.42 -17.46
CA ASN A 354 -0.93 -14.03 -17.14
C ASN A 354 -0.70 -14.20 -15.63
N ILE A 355 -1.76 -14.58 -14.92
CA ILE A 355 -1.74 -14.75 -13.47
C ILE A 355 -0.96 -16.02 -13.18
N GLY A 356 0.18 -15.87 -12.50
CA GLY A 356 1.20 -16.90 -12.29
C GLY A 356 0.81 -18.05 -11.36
N CYS A 357 -0.45 -18.48 -11.30
CA CYS A 357 -0.86 -19.65 -10.54
C CYS A 357 -0.74 -20.91 -11.42
N PRO A 358 0.38 -21.65 -11.41
CA PRO A 358 0.63 -22.74 -12.37
C PRO A 358 -0.21 -23.99 -12.05
N LYS A 359 -1.04 -23.93 -10.99
CA LYS A 359 -1.82 -25.06 -10.46
C LYS A 359 -3.33 -24.98 -10.66
N VAL A 360 -3.90 -23.86 -11.14
CA VAL A 360 -5.30 -23.91 -11.65
C VAL A 360 -5.38 -24.86 -12.86
N ARG A 361 -4.30 -24.95 -13.65
CA ARG A 361 -4.14 -25.97 -14.71
C ARG A 361 -3.98 -27.41 -14.21
N LEU A 362 -3.59 -27.63 -12.95
CA LEU A 362 -3.38 -28.97 -12.39
C LEU A 362 -4.61 -29.53 -11.65
N ALA A 363 -5.55 -28.68 -11.22
CA ALA A 363 -6.78 -29.11 -10.54
C ALA A 363 -7.72 -29.99 -11.41
N GLN A 364 -7.49 -30.10 -12.72
CA GLN A 364 -8.21 -31.03 -13.60
C GLN A 364 -7.48 -32.36 -13.86
N ARG A 365 -6.22 -32.54 -13.45
CA ARG A 365 -5.45 -33.78 -13.75
C ARG A 365 -5.39 -34.78 -12.59
N SER A 366 -6.04 -34.48 -11.46
CA SER A 366 -6.01 -35.31 -10.25
C SER A 366 -7.39 -35.65 -9.69
N ILE A 367 -8.45 -35.54 -10.51
CA ILE A 367 -9.79 -36.07 -10.20
C ILE A 367 -10.13 -37.13 -11.24
#